data_AF-F8L658-F1
#
_entry.id   AF-F8L658-F1
#
_cell.length_a   1.000
_cell.length_b   1.000
_cell.length_c   1.000
_cell.angle_alpha   90.00
_cell.angle_beta   90.00
_cell.angle_gamma   90.00
#
_symmetry.space_group_name_H-M   'P 1'
#
loop_
_entity.id
_entity.type
_entity.pdbx_description
1 polymer ?
#
loop_
_entity_poly.entity_id
_entity_poly.type
_entity_poly.pdbx_seq_one_letter_code
_entity_poly.pdbx_strand_id
1 'polypeptide(L)'
;MNKTKDEGLVQIVKHSLKLVMEEIDSDPRKQENFKELLMQKTMEIIGGMSDSGRQKEILGQVAKIGQAVMQYNVIQATGISPMRELSTPSPHLKQYHMGMEIPDCVLSFDPKAKHTIPLGAYLDARISGPIQDLVKQGTPIDLFVGPIEDMEPYYFHNGNYTHTHTLNTRSSIKYLLFEDDKGFQKIVIAGISNESKFTHTLLQLKAVGVPLEQISVKGDIQFCAEIFQDKLYKKFQQAVGDKPIALAVMGNRSGMVLEVAHRLYPDKMKGPFKTADEEEKKAVQLLKANNNYKEVDIDGIFKFSTIDVMIDGKPQALVSFRMPNGDLSRIATRLLLDKHEVGGFVMVGAGGSLKKDSAVGSYQVTTTSQLDGKKPVKIDERRIMPLNFCERSFCSLSNTNLTVLSPLVETADWLDDVRQKVQSVDVETYFIMEALSAALKAESCKTQVIPGVFISDEVGGDHPLTEKIDPANAWGKLPMLLNQSLTYFKVEDNRPKVEEVPESDALEKQVDSSHQTVVNSAPQNNSSWSWGTVFAVAAVATVALLGGIAIGKNLRK
;
A
#
# COMPACT_ATOMS: atom_id res chain seq x y z
N MET A 1 -25.40 -17.84 17.61
CA MET A 1 -24.82 -18.68 18.69
C MET A 1 -23.47 -18.20 19.24
N ASN A 2 -22.85 -17.11 18.76
CA ASN A 2 -21.51 -16.68 19.19
C ASN A 2 -21.46 -15.49 20.16
N LYS A 3 -22.54 -14.72 20.33
CA LYS A 3 -22.60 -13.57 21.24
C LYS A 3 -22.43 -13.95 22.72
N THR A 4 -22.98 -15.10 23.11
CA THR A 4 -22.91 -15.63 24.49
C THR A 4 -21.55 -16.22 24.85
N LYS A 5 -20.68 -16.54 23.87
CA LYS A 5 -19.32 -17.05 24.13
C LYS A 5 -18.37 -15.93 24.57
N ASP A 6 -18.48 -14.76 23.94
CA ASP A 6 -17.63 -13.60 24.20
C ASP A 6 -18.00 -12.90 25.53
N GLU A 7 -19.29 -12.84 25.87
CA GLU A 7 -19.76 -12.28 27.14
C GLU A 7 -19.21 -13.06 28.34
N GLY A 8 -19.17 -14.40 28.26
CA GLY A 8 -18.64 -15.25 29.34
C GLY A 8 -17.15 -15.03 29.58
N LEU A 9 -16.35 -14.90 28.52
CA LEU A 9 -14.92 -14.61 28.62
C LEU A 9 -14.68 -13.22 29.24
N VAL A 10 -15.41 -12.20 28.78
CA VAL A 10 -15.28 -10.84 29.32
C VAL A 10 -15.60 -10.80 30.81
N GLN A 11 -16.62 -11.54 31.27
CA GLN A 11 -16.94 -11.61 32.69
C GLN A 11 -15.86 -12.34 33.50
N ILE A 12 -15.29 -13.43 32.99
CA ILE A 12 -14.19 -14.15 33.64
C ILE A 12 -12.95 -13.24 33.78
N VAL A 13 -12.59 -12.50 32.73
CA VAL A 13 -11.45 -11.57 32.75
C VAL A 13 -11.71 -10.41 33.72
N LYS A 14 -12.90 -9.81 33.69
CA LYS A 14 -13.26 -8.73 34.63
C LYS A 14 -13.22 -9.19 36.08
N HIS A 15 -13.72 -10.40 36.36
CA HIS A 15 -13.70 -10.94 37.72
C HIS A 15 -12.28 -11.27 38.18
N SER A 16 -11.46 -11.88 37.30
CA SER A 16 -10.04 -12.17 37.58
C SER A 16 -9.27 -10.88 37.89
N LEU A 17 -9.45 -9.83 37.08
CA LEU A 17 -8.80 -8.54 37.27
C LEU A 17 -9.22 -7.88 38.59
N LYS A 18 -10.50 -7.94 38.95
CA LYS A 18 -10.98 -7.40 40.22
C LYS A 18 -10.25 -8.05 41.41
N LEU A 19 -10.14 -9.38 41.43
CA LEU A 19 -9.45 -10.12 42.50
C LEU A 19 -7.95 -9.79 42.56
N VAL A 20 -7.30 -9.66 41.40
CA VAL A 20 -5.90 -9.23 41.31
C VAL A 20 -5.71 -7.83 41.89
N MET A 21 -6.61 -6.89 41.58
CA MET A 21 -6.54 -5.52 42.09
C MET A 21 -6.76 -5.47 43.61
N GLU A 22 -7.68 -6.26 44.16
CA GLU A 22 -7.88 -6.38 45.62
C GLU A 22 -6.61 -6.93 46.33
N GLU A 23 -5.90 -7.88 45.69
CA GLU A 23 -4.63 -8.39 46.22
C GLU A 23 -3.48 -7.39 46.12
N ILE A 24 -3.44 -6.56 45.08
CA ILE A 24 -2.42 -5.51 44.92
C ILE A 24 -2.70 -4.33 45.86
N ASP A 25 -3.97 -3.96 46.06
CA ASP A 25 -4.34 -2.92 47.02
C ASP A 25 -3.98 -3.31 48.46
N SER A 26 -3.99 -4.61 48.78
CA SER A 26 -3.59 -5.13 50.09
C SER A 26 -2.08 -5.36 50.24
N ASP A 27 -1.36 -5.72 49.16
CA ASP A 27 0.11 -5.75 49.12
C ASP A 27 0.64 -5.24 47.76
N PRO A 28 1.01 -3.95 47.66
CA PRO A 28 1.46 -3.33 46.42
C PRO A 28 2.67 -4.03 45.76
N ARG A 29 3.48 -4.77 46.52
CA ARG A 29 4.64 -5.50 45.99
C ARG A 29 4.25 -6.62 45.03
N LYS A 30 3.01 -7.11 45.12
CA LYS A 30 2.48 -8.14 44.21
C LYS A 30 2.29 -7.65 42.78
N GLN A 31 2.36 -6.33 42.53
CA GLN A 31 2.27 -5.75 41.20
C GLN A 31 3.37 -6.26 40.25
N GLU A 32 4.57 -6.58 40.77
CA GLU A 32 5.68 -7.11 39.96
C GLU A 32 5.35 -8.48 39.34
N ASN A 33 4.43 -9.24 39.96
CA ASN A 33 4.00 -10.56 39.53
C ASN A 33 2.57 -10.54 38.94
N PHE A 34 2.10 -9.38 38.45
CA PHE A 34 0.72 -9.17 37.97
C PHE A 34 0.24 -10.25 37.00
N LYS A 35 1.08 -10.64 36.02
CA LYS A 35 0.72 -11.66 35.03
C LYS A 35 0.49 -13.03 35.68
N GLU A 36 1.34 -13.43 36.60
CA GLU A 36 1.21 -14.71 37.31
C GLU A 36 -0.01 -14.71 38.22
N LEU A 37 -0.25 -13.59 38.91
CA LEU A 37 -1.42 -13.43 39.77
C LEU A 37 -2.73 -13.45 38.97
N LEU A 38 -2.75 -12.79 37.81
CA LEU A 38 -3.89 -12.81 36.90
C LEU A 38 -4.16 -14.21 36.36
N MET A 39 -3.12 -14.94 35.95
CA MET A 39 -3.25 -16.32 35.51
C MET A 39 -3.75 -17.23 36.62
N GLN A 40 -3.26 -17.07 37.85
CA GLN A 40 -3.71 -17.83 39.01
C GLN A 40 -5.19 -17.58 39.31
N LYS A 41 -5.63 -16.32 39.38
CA LYS A 41 -7.04 -15.98 39.64
C LYS A 41 -7.97 -16.46 38.52
N THR A 42 -7.52 -16.37 37.27
CA THR A 42 -8.28 -16.95 36.16
C THR A 42 -8.39 -18.46 36.27
N MET A 43 -7.31 -19.17 36.66
CA MET A 43 -7.36 -20.62 36.90
C MET A 43 -8.31 -21.00 38.05
N GLU A 44 -8.33 -20.23 39.14
CA GLU A 44 -9.27 -20.43 40.26
C GLU A 44 -10.73 -20.30 39.78
N ILE A 45 -11.02 -19.36 38.88
CA ILE A 45 -12.37 -19.11 38.34
C ILE A 45 -12.80 -20.20 37.35
N ILE A 46 -11.90 -20.66 36.48
CA ILE A 46 -12.24 -21.62 35.41
C ILE A 46 -11.98 -23.08 35.79
N GLY A 47 -11.37 -23.35 36.94
CA GLY A 47 -10.97 -24.70 37.37
C GLY A 47 -12.12 -25.69 37.51
N GLY A 48 -13.36 -25.21 37.69
CA GLY A 48 -14.57 -26.02 37.69
C GLY A 48 -15.17 -26.32 36.30
N MET A 49 -14.57 -25.81 35.22
CA MET A 49 -15.07 -26.05 33.85
C MET A 49 -14.67 -27.46 33.37
N SER A 50 -15.61 -28.20 32.81
CA SER A 50 -15.38 -29.54 32.25
C SER A 50 -14.72 -29.55 30.87
N ASP A 51 -14.68 -28.39 30.19
CA ASP A 51 -14.14 -28.23 28.83
C ASP A 51 -12.69 -27.72 28.87
N SER A 52 -11.74 -28.65 28.75
CA SER A 52 -10.31 -28.38 28.78
C SER A 52 -9.82 -27.56 27.57
N GLY A 53 -10.50 -27.66 26.42
CA GLY A 53 -10.18 -26.88 25.23
C GLY A 53 -10.49 -25.39 25.45
N ARG A 54 -11.66 -25.12 26.03
CA ARG A 54 -12.08 -23.75 26.38
C ARG A 54 -11.26 -23.15 27.51
N GLN A 55 -10.84 -23.94 28.50
CA GLN A 55 -9.91 -23.48 29.52
C GLN A 55 -8.58 -23.02 28.92
N LYS A 56 -8.02 -23.80 27.99
CA LYS A 56 -6.75 -23.45 27.31
C LYS A 56 -6.88 -22.18 26.47
N GLU A 57 -8.01 -22.00 25.81
CA GLU A 57 -8.31 -20.78 25.04
C GLU A 57 -8.39 -19.55 25.97
N ILE A 58 -9.15 -19.62 27.06
CA ILE A 58 -9.28 -18.53 28.04
C ILE A 58 -7.91 -18.16 28.61
N LEU A 59 -7.12 -19.16 29.05
CA LEU A 59 -5.78 -18.93 29.60
C LEU A 59 -4.83 -18.32 28.57
N GLY A 60 -4.92 -18.74 27.30
CA GLY A 60 -4.14 -18.15 26.21
C GLY A 60 -4.46 -16.68 25.97
N GLN A 61 -5.73 -16.28 26.12
CA GLN A 61 -6.14 -14.88 25.99
C GLN A 61 -5.77 -14.05 27.22
N VAL A 62 -5.96 -14.58 28.43
CA VAL A 62 -5.55 -13.91 29.68
C VAL A 62 -4.04 -13.70 29.74
N ALA A 63 -3.24 -14.67 29.29
CA ALA A 63 -1.78 -14.52 29.24
C ALA A 63 -1.34 -13.36 28.34
N LYS A 64 -2.01 -13.14 27.20
CA LYS A 64 -1.76 -12.01 26.30
C LYS A 64 -2.12 -10.67 26.95
N ILE A 65 -3.25 -10.62 27.66
CA ILE A 65 -3.68 -9.42 28.41
C ILE A 65 -2.68 -9.10 29.53
N GLY A 66 -2.31 -10.09 30.35
CA GLY A 66 -1.34 -9.90 31.43
C GLY A 66 0.03 -9.43 30.92
N GLN A 67 0.46 -9.93 29.75
CA GLN A 67 1.69 -9.49 29.11
C GLN A 67 1.62 -8.04 28.60
N ALA A 68 0.49 -7.64 27.99
CA ALA A 68 0.28 -6.27 27.56
C ALA A 68 0.28 -5.27 28.73
N VAL A 69 -0.34 -5.64 29.86
CA VAL A 69 -0.39 -4.81 31.08
C VAL A 69 0.97 -4.72 31.77
N MET A 70 1.72 -5.82 31.86
CA MET A 70 3.07 -5.77 32.42
C MET A 70 4.04 -4.94 31.57
N GLN A 71 3.93 -5.05 30.24
CA GLN A 71 4.69 -4.17 29.34
C GLN A 71 4.33 -2.70 29.62
N TYR A 72 3.05 -2.38 29.80
CA TYR A 72 2.61 -1.03 30.17
C TYR A 72 3.17 -0.53 31.52
N ASN A 73 3.26 -1.38 32.55
CA ASN A 73 3.75 -0.98 33.87
C ASN A 73 5.28 -0.89 33.98
N VAL A 74 6.03 -1.77 33.31
CA VAL A 74 7.51 -1.68 33.23
C VAL A 74 7.95 -0.38 32.52
N ILE A 75 7.14 0.07 31.57
CA ILE A 75 7.30 1.33 30.83
C ILE A 75 7.09 2.57 31.74
N GLN A 76 6.14 2.51 32.68
CA GLN A 76 5.87 3.59 33.64
C GLN A 76 6.95 3.69 34.75
N ALA A 77 7.48 2.56 35.23
CA ALA A 77 8.41 2.52 36.36
C ALA A 77 9.87 2.87 36.00
N THR A 78 10.28 2.69 34.73
CA THR A 78 11.67 2.88 34.30
C THR A 78 11.96 4.27 33.73
N GLY A 79 10.95 5.12 33.53
CA GLY A 79 11.12 6.43 32.86
C GLY A 79 11.60 6.33 31.41
N ILE A 80 11.80 5.12 30.88
CA ILE A 80 12.12 4.85 29.48
C ILE A 80 10.81 4.44 28.83
N SER A 81 10.13 5.42 28.25
CA SER A 81 8.87 5.21 27.58
C SER A 81 9.06 4.80 26.11
N PRO A 82 8.50 3.67 25.64
CA PRO A 82 8.14 3.49 24.23
C PRO A 82 6.80 4.15 23.89
N MET A 83 6.07 4.68 24.88
CA MET A 83 4.93 5.57 24.62
C MET A 83 5.39 7.02 24.68
N ARG A 84 5.54 7.62 23.50
CA ARG A 84 5.39 9.06 23.35
C ARG A 84 4.24 9.53 24.24
N GLU A 85 4.51 10.56 25.02
CA GLU A 85 3.53 11.36 25.74
C GLU A 85 2.24 11.49 24.93
N LEU A 86 1.18 10.78 25.33
CA LEU A 86 -0.20 11.14 25.01
C LEU A 86 -0.59 12.31 25.92
N SER A 87 0.14 13.41 25.82
CA SER A 87 -0.18 14.69 26.44
C SER A 87 0.66 15.80 25.83
N THR A 88 0.74 15.82 24.51
CA THR A 88 0.78 16.99 23.64
C THR A 88 0.51 16.46 22.24
N PRO A 89 -0.24 17.17 21.38
CA PRO A 89 -0.26 16.82 19.96
C PRO A 89 1.19 16.67 19.53
N SER A 90 1.53 15.59 18.80
CA SER A 90 2.81 15.48 18.11
C SER A 90 3.18 16.88 17.62
N PRO A 91 4.36 17.44 17.93
CA PRO A 91 4.67 18.83 17.60
C PRO A 91 4.54 19.15 16.09
N HIS A 92 4.32 18.13 15.27
CA HIS A 92 4.06 18.17 13.84
C HIS A 92 2.58 18.27 13.44
N LEU A 93 1.61 17.97 14.32
CA LEU A 93 0.16 18.10 14.08
C LEU A 93 -0.37 19.38 14.75
N LYS A 94 0.09 20.54 14.25
CA LYS A 94 -0.63 21.80 14.47
C LYS A 94 -1.96 21.73 13.72
N GLN A 95 -3.01 22.38 14.22
CA GLN A 95 -4.22 22.61 13.43
C GLN A 95 -3.84 23.44 12.20
N TYR A 96 -3.60 22.79 11.06
CA TYR A 96 -3.30 23.46 9.80
C TYR A 96 -4.61 23.90 9.16
N HIS A 97 -4.88 25.20 9.20
CA HIS A 97 -5.87 25.85 8.36
C HIS A 97 -5.23 26.19 7.01
N MET A 98 -5.83 25.71 5.92
CA MET A 98 -5.64 26.13 4.51
C MET A 98 -4.25 26.68 4.13
N GLY A 99 -3.24 25.82 4.11
CA GLY A 99 -1.91 26.14 3.55
C GLY A 99 -1.66 25.58 2.15
N MET A 100 -2.58 24.76 1.63
CA MET A 100 -2.41 24.08 0.36
C MET A 100 -3.18 24.78 -0.75
N GLU A 101 -2.46 25.20 -1.78
CA GLU A 101 -3.05 25.74 -3.00
C GLU A 101 -3.87 24.65 -3.71
N ILE A 102 -5.12 24.96 -4.03
CA ILE A 102 -5.97 24.05 -4.81
C ILE A 102 -5.48 24.13 -6.27
N PRO A 103 -5.09 23.01 -6.90
CA PRO A 103 -4.56 23.05 -8.27
C PRO A 103 -5.58 23.62 -9.26
N ASP A 104 -5.10 24.36 -10.26
CA ASP A 104 -5.94 24.99 -11.29
C ASP A 104 -6.86 23.98 -11.99
N CYS A 105 -6.37 22.76 -12.25
CA CYS A 105 -7.17 21.70 -12.85
C CYS A 105 -8.37 21.28 -11.98
N VAL A 106 -8.31 21.45 -10.65
CA VAL A 106 -9.44 21.23 -9.75
C VAL A 106 -10.42 22.41 -9.83
N LEU A 107 -9.91 23.64 -9.86
CA LEU A 107 -10.74 24.84 -9.95
C LEU A 107 -11.52 24.90 -11.26
N SER A 108 -10.86 24.61 -12.38
CA SER A 108 -11.44 24.65 -13.73
C SER A 108 -12.25 23.40 -14.11
N PHE A 109 -12.20 22.33 -13.32
CA PHE A 109 -12.92 21.09 -13.61
C PHE A 109 -14.44 21.29 -13.72
N ASP A 110 -15.03 20.90 -14.84
CA ASP A 110 -16.49 20.89 -15.02
C ASP A 110 -17.02 19.44 -14.97
N PRO A 111 -17.77 19.06 -13.92
CA PRO A 111 -18.34 17.70 -13.81
C PRO A 111 -19.42 17.39 -14.87
N LYS A 112 -19.90 18.40 -15.60
CA LYS A 112 -20.90 18.24 -16.67
C LYS A 112 -20.27 18.12 -18.05
N ALA A 113 -18.95 18.29 -18.15
CA ALA A 113 -18.24 18.13 -19.41
C ALA A 113 -18.38 16.69 -19.93
N LYS A 114 -18.31 16.53 -21.26
CA LYS A 114 -18.29 15.20 -21.87
C LYS A 114 -16.91 14.58 -21.65
N HIS A 115 -16.80 13.62 -20.73
CA HIS A 115 -15.54 12.92 -20.46
C HIS A 115 -15.23 11.83 -21.50
N THR A 116 -13.94 11.54 -21.71
CA THR A 116 -13.47 10.43 -22.57
C THR A 116 -13.68 9.06 -21.93
N ILE A 117 -13.92 9.04 -20.61
CA ILE A 117 -14.26 7.85 -19.84
C ILE A 117 -15.74 7.90 -19.41
N PRO A 118 -16.40 6.74 -19.20
CA PRO A 118 -17.75 6.72 -18.67
C PRO A 118 -17.73 7.12 -17.19
N LEU A 119 -17.95 8.41 -16.93
CA LEU A 119 -17.75 9.05 -15.62
C LEU A 119 -18.49 8.32 -14.49
N GLY A 120 -19.77 7.97 -14.68
CA GLY A 120 -20.55 7.25 -13.66
C GLY A 120 -19.92 5.92 -13.26
N ALA A 121 -19.60 5.06 -14.24
CA ALA A 121 -18.96 3.77 -13.98
C ALA A 121 -17.57 3.93 -13.34
N TYR A 122 -16.82 4.96 -13.73
CA TYR A 122 -15.55 5.30 -13.10
C TYR A 122 -15.72 5.69 -11.63
N LEU A 123 -16.68 6.58 -11.33
CA LEU A 123 -16.94 7.04 -9.97
C LEU A 123 -17.46 5.90 -9.08
N ASP A 124 -18.35 5.05 -9.58
CA ASP A 124 -18.86 3.90 -8.81
C ASP A 124 -17.75 2.90 -8.43
N ALA A 125 -16.71 2.79 -9.26
CA ALA A 125 -15.54 1.96 -8.96
C ALA A 125 -14.59 2.60 -7.91
N ARG A 126 -14.66 3.92 -7.71
CA ARG A 126 -13.71 4.70 -6.88
C ARG A 126 -14.32 5.23 -5.58
N ILE A 127 -15.58 5.64 -5.63
CA ILE A 127 -16.39 6.17 -4.54
C ILE A 127 -17.64 5.30 -4.44
N SER A 128 -17.75 4.50 -3.38
CA SER A 128 -18.88 3.60 -3.20
C SER A 128 -20.20 4.36 -3.06
N GLY A 129 -21.30 3.74 -3.49
CA GLY A 129 -22.66 4.32 -3.41
C GLY A 129 -23.01 4.92 -2.03
N PRO A 130 -22.73 4.24 -0.90
CA PRO A 130 -22.99 4.80 0.42
C PRO A 130 -22.27 6.12 0.70
N ILE A 131 -21.05 6.31 0.17
CA ILE A 131 -20.33 7.59 0.29
C ILE A 131 -21.06 8.66 -0.51
N GLN A 132 -21.45 8.35 -1.75
CA GLN A 132 -22.19 9.30 -2.60
C GLN A 132 -23.52 9.72 -1.95
N ASP A 133 -24.20 8.81 -1.26
CA ASP A 133 -25.45 9.09 -0.56
C ASP A 133 -25.23 10.00 0.66
N LEU A 134 -24.21 9.71 1.49
CA LEU A 134 -23.84 10.57 2.63
C LEU A 134 -23.41 11.97 2.17
N VAL A 135 -22.70 12.06 1.05
CA VAL A 135 -22.33 13.33 0.42
C VAL A 135 -23.58 14.12 0.00
N LYS A 136 -24.55 13.47 -0.66
CA LYS A 136 -25.82 14.12 -1.06
C LYS A 136 -26.66 14.58 0.13
N GLN A 137 -26.49 13.96 1.29
CA GLN A 137 -27.12 14.38 2.55
C GLN A 137 -26.43 15.59 3.21
N GLY A 138 -25.32 16.07 2.65
CA GLY A 138 -24.57 17.22 3.17
C GLY A 138 -23.65 16.88 4.34
N THR A 139 -23.29 15.60 4.51
CA THR A 139 -22.33 15.19 5.55
C THR A 139 -20.97 15.84 5.30
N PRO A 140 -20.39 16.57 6.28
CA PRO A 140 -19.09 17.22 6.11
C PRO A 140 -17.98 16.23 5.75
N ILE A 141 -17.02 16.69 4.95
CA ILE A 141 -15.90 15.87 4.48
C ILE A 141 -14.59 16.48 4.97
N ASP A 142 -13.79 15.66 5.65
CA ASP A 142 -12.41 15.97 5.98
C ASP A 142 -11.45 15.12 5.11
N LEU A 143 -10.53 15.75 4.39
CA LEU A 143 -9.36 15.10 3.80
C LEU A 143 -8.25 15.04 4.85
N PHE A 144 -7.92 13.85 5.32
CA PHE A 144 -6.83 13.63 6.26
C PHE A 144 -5.54 13.29 5.51
N VAL A 145 -4.61 14.24 5.55
CA VAL A 145 -3.29 14.23 4.92
C VAL A 145 -2.24 13.99 5.98
N GLY A 146 -2.09 12.72 6.36
CA GLY A 146 -1.17 12.29 7.40
C GLY A 146 -1.04 10.78 7.45
N PRO A 147 -0.15 10.25 8.30
CA PRO A 147 -0.11 8.83 8.62
C PRO A 147 -1.47 8.34 9.14
N ILE A 148 -1.99 7.24 8.61
CA ILE A 148 -3.35 6.74 8.94
C ILE A 148 -3.46 6.44 10.45
N GLU A 149 -2.37 6.00 11.06
CA GLU A 149 -2.25 5.73 12.50
C GLU A 149 -2.49 6.97 13.39
N ASP A 150 -2.26 8.18 12.88
CA ASP A 150 -2.43 9.43 13.63
C ASP A 150 -3.86 9.98 13.54
N MET A 151 -4.67 9.44 12.63
CA MET A 151 -5.99 9.96 12.30
C MET A 151 -7.01 9.79 13.43
N GLU A 152 -7.19 8.56 13.95
CA GLU A 152 -8.17 8.33 15.02
C GLU A 152 -7.85 9.14 16.29
N PRO A 153 -6.60 9.17 16.78
CA PRO A 153 -6.23 10.07 17.87
C PRO A 153 -6.54 11.54 17.57
N TYR A 154 -6.24 12.02 16.36
CA TYR A 154 -6.53 13.40 15.98
C TYR A 154 -8.02 13.75 16.12
N TYR A 155 -8.91 12.92 15.57
CA TYR A 155 -10.36 13.17 15.60
C TYR A 155 -10.97 13.01 17.00
N PHE A 156 -10.47 12.06 17.79
CA PHE A 156 -10.88 11.91 19.18
C PHE A 156 -10.55 13.16 19.99
N HIS A 157 -9.32 13.69 19.88
CA HIS A 157 -8.91 14.90 20.62
C HIS A 157 -9.58 16.18 20.08
N ASN A 158 -9.89 16.24 18.79
CA ASN A 158 -10.49 17.42 18.13
C ASN A 158 -11.99 17.24 17.90
N GLY A 159 -12.73 16.87 18.94
CA GLY A 159 -14.19 16.85 18.93
C GLY A 159 -14.83 15.55 19.41
N ASN A 160 -14.09 14.67 20.10
CA ASN A 160 -14.59 13.39 20.61
C ASN A 160 -15.20 12.49 19.53
N TYR A 161 -14.72 12.64 18.29
CA TYR A 161 -15.16 11.80 17.18
C TYR A 161 -14.54 10.42 17.29
N THR A 162 -15.37 9.40 17.12
CA THR A 162 -14.95 7.99 17.08
C THR A 162 -15.22 7.41 15.70
N HIS A 163 -14.29 6.60 15.19
CA HIS A 163 -14.48 5.88 13.94
C HIS A 163 -15.55 4.80 14.14
N THR A 164 -16.63 4.87 13.36
CA THR A 164 -17.74 3.92 13.45
C THR A 164 -17.69 2.89 12.32
N HIS A 165 -17.37 3.31 11.10
CA HIS A 165 -17.40 2.43 9.93
C HIS A 165 -16.29 2.77 8.92
N THR A 166 -15.66 1.73 8.37
CA THR A 166 -14.83 1.84 7.17
C THR A 166 -15.68 1.55 5.94
N LEU A 167 -15.74 2.49 5.02
CA LEU A 167 -16.44 2.37 3.75
C LEU A 167 -15.48 1.77 2.72
N ASN A 168 -15.70 0.49 2.40
CA ASN A 168 -14.82 -0.25 1.49
C ASN A 168 -14.85 0.34 0.07
N THR A 169 -13.66 0.64 -0.46
CA THR A 169 -13.46 1.05 -1.85
C THR A 169 -12.31 0.25 -2.48
N ARG A 170 -12.28 0.18 -3.82
CA ARG A 170 -11.18 -0.45 -4.58
C ARG A 170 -9.99 0.51 -4.76
N SER A 171 -9.59 1.19 -3.69
CA SER A 171 -8.53 2.20 -3.70
C SER A 171 -7.62 2.07 -2.47
N SER A 172 -6.40 2.60 -2.57
CA SER A 172 -5.54 2.82 -1.40
C SER A 172 -6.09 3.94 -0.50
N ILE A 173 -6.96 4.80 -1.04
CA ILE A 173 -7.69 5.82 -0.27
C ILE A 173 -8.75 5.14 0.59
N LYS A 174 -8.81 5.51 1.86
CA LYS A 174 -9.78 5.00 2.83
C LYS A 174 -10.85 6.06 3.07
N TYR A 175 -12.10 5.64 3.04
CA TYR A 175 -13.25 6.46 3.39
C TYR A 175 -13.81 5.94 4.70
N LEU A 176 -13.95 6.82 5.68
CA LEU A 176 -14.22 6.45 7.07
C LEU A 176 -15.32 7.34 7.61
N LEU A 177 -16.30 6.75 8.28
CA LEU A 177 -17.34 7.49 8.97
C LEU A 177 -16.94 7.68 10.43
N PHE A 178 -16.91 8.93 10.86
CA PHE A 178 -16.69 9.31 12.25
C PHE A 178 -17.96 9.93 12.82
N GLU A 179 -18.22 9.65 14.09
CA GLU A 179 -19.37 10.17 14.83
C GLU A 179 -18.93 10.67 16.21
N ASP A 180 -19.41 11.85 16.62
CA ASP A 180 -19.18 12.38 17.96
C ASP A 180 -20.22 11.88 18.98
N ASP A 181 -20.09 12.30 20.23
CA ASP A 181 -20.99 11.95 21.33
C ASP A 181 -22.41 12.52 21.20
N LYS A 182 -22.63 13.42 20.24
CA LYS A 182 -23.93 14.04 19.91
C LYS A 182 -24.57 13.44 18.66
N GLY A 183 -23.93 12.44 18.04
CA GLY A 183 -24.41 11.79 16.82
C GLY A 183 -24.11 12.59 15.55
N PHE A 184 -23.26 13.61 15.61
CA PHE A 184 -22.85 14.33 14.41
C PHE A 184 -21.86 13.49 13.61
N GLN A 185 -22.14 13.30 12.34
CA GLN A 185 -21.34 12.48 11.45
C GLN A 185 -20.43 13.31 10.55
N LYS A 186 -19.27 12.76 10.22
CA LYS A 186 -18.37 13.29 9.20
C LYS A 186 -17.68 12.17 8.43
N ILE A 187 -17.43 12.42 7.15
CA ILE A 187 -16.65 11.52 6.30
C ILE A 187 -15.19 11.96 6.37
N VAL A 188 -14.32 11.06 6.78
CA VAL A 188 -12.87 11.26 6.78
C VAL A 188 -12.27 10.44 5.65
N ILE A 189 -11.53 11.11 4.76
CA ILE A 189 -10.84 10.49 3.63
C ILE A 189 -9.34 10.48 3.93
N ALA A 190 -8.77 9.28 4.09
CA ALA A 190 -7.38 9.08 4.50
C ALA A 190 -6.56 8.31 3.44
N GLY A 191 -5.23 8.25 3.64
CA GLY A 191 -4.29 7.63 2.69
C GLY A 191 -3.79 8.58 1.60
N ILE A 192 -4.07 9.88 1.74
CA ILE A 192 -3.59 10.95 0.89
C ILE A 192 -2.13 11.23 1.26
N SER A 193 -1.22 10.71 0.43
CA SER A 193 0.22 10.63 0.73
C SER A 193 1.07 11.56 -0.13
N ASN A 194 0.47 12.21 -1.14
CA ASN A 194 1.18 13.00 -2.15
C ASN A 194 0.21 13.94 -2.88
N GLU A 195 0.76 14.89 -3.64
CA GLU A 195 0.01 15.95 -4.32
C GLU A 195 -0.91 15.39 -5.41
N SER A 196 -0.45 14.39 -6.18
CA SER A 196 -1.27 13.79 -7.23
C SER A 196 -2.52 13.09 -6.68
N LYS A 197 -2.40 12.35 -5.56
CA LYS A 197 -3.53 11.70 -4.89
C LYS A 197 -4.50 12.72 -4.31
N PHE A 198 -4.00 13.79 -3.71
CA PHE A 198 -4.84 14.87 -3.19
C PHE A 198 -5.65 15.52 -4.30
N THR A 199 -4.98 15.89 -5.39
CA THR A 199 -5.61 16.46 -6.59
C THR A 199 -6.67 15.51 -7.15
N HIS A 200 -6.32 14.24 -7.29
CA HIS A 200 -7.21 13.21 -7.81
C HIS A 200 -8.45 13.02 -6.92
N THR A 201 -8.28 13.00 -5.60
CA THR A 201 -9.38 12.91 -4.64
C THR A 201 -10.30 14.14 -4.71
N LEU A 202 -9.75 15.35 -4.83
CA LEU A 202 -10.57 16.56 -5.02
C LEU A 202 -11.40 16.50 -6.31
N LEU A 203 -10.81 16.06 -7.42
CA LEU A 203 -11.51 15.89 -8.69
C LEU A 203 -12.63 14.85 -8.57
N GLN A 204 -12.39 13.72 -7.90
CA GLN A 204 -13.39 12.70 -7.63
C GLN A 204 -14.57 13.26 -6.83
N LEU A 205 -14.30 14.04 -5.78
CA LEU A 205 -15.33 14.68 -4.95
C LEU A 205 -16.14 15.72 -5.74
N LYS A 206 -15.46 16.56 -6.53
CA LYS A 206 -16.13 17.54 -7.39
C LYS A 206 -17.00 16.86 -8.46
N ALA A 207 -16.53 15.73 -9.00
CA ALA A 207 -17.27 14.93 -9.98
C ALA A 207 -18.56 14.30 -9.40
N VAL A 208 -18.59 13.94 -8.11
CA VAL A 208 -19.83 13.52 -7.43
C VAL A 208 -20.68 14.68 -6.90
N GLY A 209 -20.29 15.93 -7.20
CA GLY A 209 -21.05 17.13 -6.86
C GLY A 209 -20.76 17.74 -5.49
N VAL A 210 -19.63 17.39 -4.86
CA VAL A 210 -19.21 18.01 -3.59
C VAL A 210 -18.62 19.39 -3.90
N PRO A 211 -19.18 20.48 -3.35
CA PRO A 211 -18.58 21.80 -3.46
C PRO A 211 -17.32 21.89 -2.59
N LEU A 212 -16.28 22.59 -3.07
CA LEU A 212 -14.97 22.64 -2.40
C LEU A 212 -15.06 23.22 -0.98
N GLU A 213 -16.05 24.09 -0.73
CA GLU A 213 -16.33 24.72 0.56
C GLU A 213 -16.78 23.72 1.64
N GLN A 214 -17.29 22.54 1.25
CA GLN A 214 -17.66 21.45 2.17
C GLN A 214 -16.48 20.54 2.52
N ILE A 215 -15.33 20.74 1.87
CA ILE A 215 -14.14 19.92 2.04
C ILE A 215 -13.15 20.65 2.94
N SER A 216 -12.88 20.06 4.09
CA SER A 216 -11.84 20.52 5.01
C SER A 216 -10.58 19.67 4.85
N VAL A 217 -9.41 20.28 4.74
CA VAL A 217 -8.12 19.55 4.66
C VAL A 217 -7.43 19.60 6.00
N LYS A 218 -7.00 18.45 6.52
CA LYS A 218 -6.29 18.30 7.80
C LYS A 218 -4.94 17.64 7.54
N GLY A 219 -3.85 18.34 7.87
CA GLY A 219 -2.48 17.84 7.71
C GLY A 219 -1.70 18.51 6.57
N ASP A 220 -0.60 17.90 6.16
CA ASP A 220 0.37 18.50 5.22
C ASP A 220 0.98 17.44 4.27
N ILE A 221 0.86 17.67 2.96
CA ILE A 221 1.41 16.78 1.94
C ILE A 221 2.92 16.77 1.96
N GLN A 222 3.57 17.92 2.19
CA GLN A 222 5.02 17.99 2.19
C GLN A 222 5.58 17.13 3.32
N PHE A 223 4.99 17.23 4.52
CA PHE A 223 5.33 16.37 5.64
C PHE A 223 5.12 14.87 5.32
N CYS A 224 4.01 14.50 4.68
CA CYS A 224 3.78 13.12 4.23
C CYS A 224 4.86 12.64 3.24
N ALA A 225 5.25 13.49 2.28
CA ALA A 225 6.29 13.19 1.31
C ALA A 225 7.66 13.00 1.97
N GLU A 226 8.00 13.84 2.96
CA GLU A 226 9.24 13.73 3.75
C GLU A 226 9.28 12.43 4.56
N ILE A 227 8.20 12.10 5.29
CA ILE A 227 8.08 10.81 6.01
C ILE A 227 8.24 9.64 5.04
N PHE A 228 7.56 9.72 3.89
CA PHE A 228 7.62 8.68 2.88
C PHE A 228 9.05 8.50 2.35
N GLN A 229 9.73 9.60 2.01
CA GLN A 229 11.11 9.58 1.54
C GLN A 229 12.06 8.96 2.57
N ASP A 230 11.92 9.31 3.85
CA ASP A 230 12.72 8.74 4.94
C ASP A 230 12.48 7.25 5.13
N LYS A 231 11.20 6.83 5.13
CA LYS A 231 10.82 5.41 5.20
C LYS A 231 11.39 4.66 3.99
N LEU A 232 11.24 5.23 2.80
CA LEU A 232 11.71 4.64 1.55
C LEU A 232 13.24 4.48 1.55
N TYR A 233 13.98 5.49 1.99
CA TYR A 233 15.44 5.43 2.11
C TYR A 233 15.90 4.33 3.07
N LYS A 234 15.33 4.28 4.28
CA LYS A 234 15.67 3.24 5.27
C LYS A 234 15.40 1.84 4.70
N LYS A 235 14.25 1.66 4.05
CA LYS A 235 13.88 0.38 3.44
C LYS A 235 14.76 0.02 2.25
N PHE A 236 15.16 0.99 1.43
CA PHE A 236 16.13 0.76 0.35
C PHE A 236 17.48 0.32 0.89
N GLN A 237 18.02 1.04 1.88
CA GLN A 237 19.31 0.69 2.46
C GLN A 237 19.28 -0.72 3.09
N GLN A 238 18.18 -1.12 3.71
CA GLN A 238 18.01 -2.48 4.25
C GLN A 238 17.91 -3.56 3.15
N ALA A 239 17.25 -3.25 2.04
CA ALA A 239 17.02 -4.21 0.96
C ALA A 239 18.23 -4.35 0.04
N VAL A 240 18.76 -3.22 -0.46
CA VAL A 240 19.83 -3.13 -1.45
C VAL A 240 21.20 -2.97 -0.80
N GLY A 241 21.32 -2.22 0.30
CA GLY A 241 22.63 -1.86 0.87
C GLY A 241 23.49 -1.10 -0.14
N ASP A 242 24.80 -1.30 -0.11
CA ASP A 242 25.74 -0.55 -0.97
C ASP A 242 25.98 -1.21 -2.35
N LYS A 243 25.19 -2.23 -2.70
CA LYS A 243 25.33 -2.93 -3.99
C LYS A 243 24.97 -1.99 -5.15
N PRO A 244 25.73 -2.02 -6.28
CA PRO A 244 25.30 -1.39 -7.51
C PRO A 244 24.02 -2.07 -8.03
N ILE A 245 23.20 -1.30 -8.73
CA ILE A 245 21.94 -1.76 -9.30
C ILE A 245 22.14 -1.96 -10.79
N ALA A 246 22.15 -3.22 -11.24
CA ALA A 246 22.33 -3.55 -12.65
C ALA A 246 21.15 -3.02 -13.49
N LEU A 247 19.93 -3.21 -12.98
CA LEU A 247 18.70 -2.80 -13.64
C LEU A 247 17.62 -2.43 -12.63
N ALA A 248 17.02 -1.26 -12.82
CA ALA A 248 15.83 -0.81 -12.12
C ALA A 248 14.63 -0.76 -13.07
N VAL A 249 13.51 -1.34 -12.64
CA VAL A 249 12.25 -1.36 -13.41
C VAL A 249 11.16 -0.61 -12.64
N MET A 250 10.69 0.51 -13.19
CA MET A 250 9.65 1.33 -12.58
C MET A 250 8.30 1.04 -13.21
N GLY A 251 7.43 0.31 -12.52
CA GLY A 251 6.02 0.21 -12.89
C GLY A 251 5.44 -1.20 -12.85
N ASN A 252 6.24 -2.23 -13.13
CA ASN A 252 5.79 -3.63 -13.10
C ASN A 252 6.74 -4.54 -12.32
N ARG A 253 6.50 -4.58 -11.01
CA ARG A 253 7.20 -5.43 -10.04
C ARG A 253 7.15 -6.92 -10.40
N SER A 254 5.94 -7.43 -10.58
CA SER A 254 5.67 -8.86 -10.73
C SER A 254 6.24 -9.42 -12.03
N GLY A 255 6.13 -8.67 -13.14
CA GLY A 255 6.73 -9.03 -14.42
C GLY A 255 8.25 -9.18 -14.33
N MET A 256 8.95 -8.28 -13.65
CA MET A 256 10.40 -8.41 -13.47
C MET A 256 10.77 -9.65 -12.65
N VAL A 257 10.01 -9.96 -11.59
CA VAL A 257 10.23 -11.15 -10.76
C VAL A 257 10.07 -12.43 -11.59
N LEU A 258 9.01 -12.49 -12.40
CA LEU A 258 8.74 -13.58 -13.32
C LEU A 258 9.87 -13.79 -14.34
N GLU A 259 10.25 -12.73 -15.06
CA GLU A 259 11.26 -12.82 -16.12
C GLU A 259 12.65 -13.19 -15.57
N VAL A 260 13.00 -12.68 -14.39
CA VAL A 260 14.24 -13.10 -13.74
C VAL A 260 14.17 -14.57 -13.33
N ALA A 261 13.06 -15.05 -12.77
CA ALA A 261 12.92 -16.45 -12.41
C ALA A 261 13.00 -17.39 -13.64
N HIS A 262 12.35 -17.02 -14.75
CA HIS A 262 12.46 -17.74 -16.03
C HIS A 262 13.89 -17.78 -16.55
N ARG A 263 14.63 -16.68 -16.42
CA ARG A 263 16.02 -16.59 -16.87
C ARG A 263 16.98 -17.39 -15.99
N LEU A 264 16.82 -17.34 -14.67
CA LEU A 264 17.74 -17.98 -13.72
C LEU A 264 17.42 -19.46 -13.49
N TYR A 265 16.14 -19.84 -13.55
CA TYR A 265 15.67 -21.19 -13.25
C TYR A 265 14.76 -21.75 -14.36
N PRO A 266 15.20 -21.75 -15.63
CA PRO A 266 14.35 -22.10 -16.77
C PRO A 266 13.73 -23.49 -16.63
N ASP A 267 14.47 -24.47 -16.10
CA ASP A 267 13.96 -25.84 -15.94
C ASP A 267 12.90 -25.96 -14.83
N LYS A 268 12.98 -25.11 -13.79
CA LYS A 268 12.03 -25.12 -12.65
C LYS A 268 10.79 -24.26 -12.90
N MET A 269 10.88 -23.38 -13.90
CA MET A 269 9.77 -22.57 -14.39
C MET A 269 9.05 -23.24 -15.58
N LYS A 270 9.49 -24.42 -16.05
CA LYS A 270 8.74 -25.23 -17.02
C LYS A 270 7.55 -25.90 -16.33
N GLY A 271 6.35 -25.61 -16.81
CA GLY A 271 5.14 -26.32 -16.40
C GLY A 271 3.87 -25.60 -16.84
N PRO A 272 2.73 -26.29 -16.92
CA PRO A 272 1.47 -25.63 -17.15
C PRO A 272 1.06 -24.89 -15.87
N PHE A 273 1.17 -23.57 -15.86
CA PHE A 273 0.53 -22.72 -14.85
C PHE A 273 -0.92 -22.49 -15.27
N LYS A 274 -1.88 -22.63 -14.35
CA LYS A 274 -3.30 -22.40 -14.66
C LYS A 274 -3.64 -20.92 -14.66
N THR A 275 -2.86 -20.11 -13.94
CA THR A 275 -3.04 -18.66 -13.82
C THR A 275 -1.69 -17.95 -13.71
N ALA A 276 -1.64 -16.67 -14.08
CA ALA A 276 -0.46 -15.82 -13.88
C ALA A 276 -0.05 -15.72 -12.40
N ASP A 277 -1.02 -15.73 -11.47
CA ASP A 277 -0.77 -15.69 -10.03
C ASP A 277 -0.05 -16.95 -9.52
N GLU A 278 -0.38 -18.12 -10.06
CA GLU A 278 0.31 -19.38 -9.74
C GLU A 278 1.77 -19.33 -10.19
N GLU A 279 2.00 -18.81 -11.40
CA GLU A 279 3.34 -18.64 -11.95
C GLU A 279 4.17 -17.64 -11.14
N GLU A 280 3.60 -16.49 -10.77
CA GLU A 280 4.28 -15.49 -9.93
C GLU A 280 4.64 -16.08 -8.56
N LYS A 281 3.72 -16.82 -7.94
CA LYS A 281 4.00 -17.48 -6.65
C LYS A 281 5.16 -18.46 -6.76
N LYS A 282 5.23 -19.24 -7.83
CA LYS A 282 6.34 -20.17 -8.08
C LYS A 282 7.66 -19.42 -8.25
N ALA A 283 7.68 -18.35 -9.05
CA ALA A 283 8.85 -17.49 -9.24
C ALA A 283 9.35 -16.90 -7.92
N VAL A 284 8.45 -16.34 -7.10
CA VAL A 284 8.78 -15.79 -5.77
C VAL A 284 9.34 -16.87 -4.85
N GLN A 285 8.74 -18.07 -4.83
CA GLN A 285 9.22 -19.18 -4.01
C GLN A 285 10.64 -19.60 -4.40
N LEU A 286 10.91 -19.74 -5.70
CA LEU A 286 12.24 -20.11 -6.21
C LEU A 286 13.30 -19.07 -5.85
N LEU A 287 13.00 -17.78 -6.08
CA LEU A 287 13.95 -16.71 -5.78
C LEU A 287 14.18 -16.55 -4.27
N LYS A 288 13.16 -16.78 -3.43
CA LYS A 288 13.31 -16.80 -1.95
C LYS A 288 14.14 -17.99 -1.47
N ALA A 289 13.90 -19.19 -2.01
CA ALA A 289 14.62 -20.40 -1.61
C ALA A 289 16.14 -20.28 -1.85
N ASN A 290 16.55 -19.46 -2.83
CA ASN A 290 17.95 -19.20 -3.13
C ASN A 290 18.51 -17.97 -2.39
N ASN A 291 17.77 -17.37 -1.44
CA ASN A 291 18.14 -16.17 -0.68
C ASN A 291 18.39 -14.92 -1.54
N ASN A 292 17.71 -14.83 -2.68
CA ASN A 292 17.95 -13.78 -3.66
C ASN A 292 16.89 -12.71 -3.64
N TYR A 293 15.76 -12.93 -2.98
CA TYR A 293 14.58 -12.07 -3.11
C TYR A 293 14.19 -11.42 -1.79
N LYS A 294 13.96 -10.11 -1.86
CA LYS A 294 13.29 -9.35 -0.81
C LYS A 294 12.09 -8.63 -1.40
N GLU A 295 10.99 -8.67 -0.68
CA GLU A 295 9.80 -7.88 -0.96
C GLU A 295 9.64 -6.84 0.13
N VAL A 296 9.36 -5.61 -0.27
CA VAL A 296 9.21 -4.48 0.63
C VAL A 296 7.87 -3.81 0.40
N ASP A 297 7.13 -3.61 1.48
CA ASP A 297 5.89 -2.86 1.55
C ASP A 297 6.09 -1.68 2.50
N ILE A 298 5.67 -0.48 2.09
CA ILE A 298 5.65 0.73 2.89
C ILE A 298 4.19 1.14 3.05
N ASP A 299 3.61 0.72 4.17
CA ASP A 299 2.28 1.06 4.64
C ASP A 299 1.15 0.81 3.62
N GLY A 300 1.33 -0.17 2.71
CA GLY A 300 0.39 -0.46 1.63
C GLY A 300 0.34 0.60 0.52
N ILE A 301 1.11 1.68 0.65
CA ILE A 301 1.16 2.82 -0.28
C ILE A 301 2.13 2.52 -1.42
N PHE A 302 3.23 1.84 -1.11
CA PHE A 302 4.35 1.64 -2.03
C PHE A 302 4.95 0.25 -1.86
N LYS A 303 5.27 -0.41 -2.98
CA LYS A 303 5.86 -1.75 -2.98
C LYS A 303 6.99 -1.85 -3.99
N PHE A 304 8.08 -2.47 -3.58
CA PHE A 304 9.17 -2.85 -4.47
C PHE A 304 9.75 -4.19 -4.06
N SER A 305 10.45 -4.82 -5.00
CA SER A 305 11.19 -6.05 -4.77
C SER A 305 12.65 -5.86 -5.21
N THR A 306 13.55 -6.56 -4.53
CA THR A 306 14.96 -6.61 -4.92
C THR A 306 15.36 -8.06 -5.19
N ILE A 307 16.13 -8.27 -6.25
CA ILE A 307 16.73 -9.57 -6.57
C ILE A 307 18.24 -9.42 -6.61
N ASP A 308 18.94 -10.15 -5.74
CA ASP A 308 20.40 -10.19 -5.71
C ASP A 308 20.89 -11.13 -6.80
N VAL A 309 21.90 -10.70 -7.56
CA VAL A 309 22.51 -11.45 -8.68
C VAL A 309 24.03 -11.28 -8.68
N MET A 310 24.76 -12.24 -9.26
CA MET A 310 26.20 -12.15 -9.48
C MET A 310 26.53 -11.96 -10.96
N ILE A 311 26.84 -10.73 -11.38
CA ILE A 311 27.20 -10.40 -12.75
C ILE A 311 28.71 -10.15 -12.81
N ASP A 312 29.42 -10.84 -13.70
CA ASP A 312 30.88 -10.78 -13.82
C ASP A 312 31.62 -11.00 -12.48
N GLY A 313 31.09 -11.89 -11.65
CA GLY A 313 31.66 -12.18 -10.32
C GLY A 313 31.47 -11.08 -9.28
N LYS A 314 30.66 -10.05 -9.56
CA LYS A 314 30.34 -8.96 -8.63
C LYS A 314 28.88 -9.04 -8.17
N PRO A 315 28.60 -8.84 -6.87
CA PRO A 315 27.24 -8.76 -6.37
C PRO A 315 26.58 -7.48 -6.87
N GLN A 316 25.43 -7.63 -7.52
CA GLN A 316 24.58 -6.52 -7.97
C GLN A 316 23.13 -6.79 -7.57
N ALA A 317 22.32 -5.74 -7.58
CA ALA A 317 20.89 -5.84 -7.35
C ALA A 317 20.09 -5.56 -8.63
N LEU A 318 18.98 -6.24 -8.78
CA LEU A 318 17.88 -5.86 -9.65
C LEU A 318 16.78 -5.29 -8.75
N VAL A 319 16.23 -4.13 -9.11
CA VAL A 319 15.19 -3.49 -8.32
C VAL A 319 13.96 -3.30 -9.19
N SER A 320 12.79 -3.68 -8.68
CA SER A 320 11.54 -3.49 -9.41
C SER A 320 10.44 -2.95 -8.54
N PHE A 321 9.72 -1.98 -9.07
CA PHE A 321 8.69 -1.22 -8.36
C PHE A 321 7.33 -1.53 -8.93
N ARG A 322 6.33 -1.64 -8.04
CA ARG A 322 4.95 -1.39 -8.46
C ARG A 322 4.85 0.11 -8.76
N MET A 323 4.16 0.49 -9.83
CA MET A 323 4.06 1.91 -10.21
C MET A 323 3.64 2.78 -9.02
N PRO A 324 4.52 3.70 -8.56
CA PRO A 324 4.17 4.66 -7.53
C PRO A 324 3.26 5.73 -8.15
N ASN A 325 2.15 6.06 -7.48
CA ASN A 325 1.21 7.03 -8.04
C ASN A 325 1.83 8.44 -8.07
N GLY A 326 1.78 9.07 -9.25
CA GLY A 326 2.09 10.48 -9.45
C GLY A 326 3.47 10.90 -8.95
N ASP A 327 3.54 11.97 -8.17
CA ASP A 327 4.78 12.58 -7.69
C ASP A 327 5.61 11.71 -6.73
N LEU A 328 5.06 10.61 -6.19
CA LEU A 328 5.87 9.60 -5.46
C LEU A 328 6.85 8.87 -6.38
N SER A 329 6.53 8.74 -7.67
CA SER A 329 7.42 8.10 -8.65
C SER A 329 8.70 8.92 -8.84
N ARG A 330 8.60 10.25 -8.77
CA ARG A 330 9.75 11.17 -8.75
C ARG A 330 10.62 10.95 -7.51
N ILE A 331 10.01 10.87 -6.32
CA ILE A 331 10.76 10.65 -5.06
C ILE A 331 11.51 9.32 -5.13
N ALA A 332 10.83 8.25 -5.54
CA ALA A 332 11.45 6.93 -5.66
C ALA A 332 12.59 6.89 -6.68
N THR A 333 12.37 7.47 -7.86
CA THR A 333 13.37 7.52 -8.94
C THR A 333 14.59 8.33 -8.51
N ARG A 334 14.38 9.51 -7.94
CA ARG A 334 15.46 10.38 -7.46
C ARG A 334 16.27 9.69 -6.37
N LEU A 335 15.60 9.13 -5.37
CA LEU A 335 16.28 8.45 -4.26
C LEU A 335 17.14 7.28 -4.76
N LEU A 336 16.63 6.51 -5.71
CA LEU A 336 17.38 5.40 -6.33
C LEU A 336 18.67 5.90 -7.00
N LEU A 337 18.56 6.93 -7.85
CA LEU A 337 19.67 7.46 -8.64
C LEU A 337 20.68 8.27 -7.81
N ASP A 338 20.21 8.96 -6.77
CA ASP A 338 21.06 9.76 -5.87
C ASP A 338 21.87 8.88 -4.90
N LYS A 339 21.42 7.65 -4.64
CA LYS A 339 22.01 6.76 -3.61
C LYS A 339 22.72 5.54 -4.15
N HIS A 340 22.45 5.13 -5.39
CA HIS A 340 23.03 3.93 -5.96
C HIS A 340 23.58 4.19 -7.37
N GLU A 341 24.64 3.47 -7.72
CA GLU A 341 25.05 3.36 -9.11
C GLU A 341 24.04 2.47 -9.85
N VAL A 342 23.23 3.08 -10.72
CA VAL A 342 22.23 2.39 -11.52
C VAL A 342 22.75 2.23 -12.95
N GLY A 343 22.95 1.00 -13.41
CA GLY A 343 23.36 0.71 -14.78
C GLY A 343 22.25 0.96 -15.80
N GLY A 344 21.06 0.42 -15.52
CA GLY A 344 19.89 0.51 -16.38
C GLY A 344 18.61 0.94 -15.67
N PHE A 345 17.75 1.70 -16.34
CA PHE A 345 16.45 2.10 -15.85
C PHE A 345 15.37 1.90 -16.92
N VAL A 346 14.34 1.12 -16.63
CA VAL A 346 13.24 0.82 -17.58
C VAL A 346 11.93 1.31 -16.99
N MET A 347 11.22 2.14 -17.75
CA MET A 347 9.88 2.59 -17.41
C MET A 347 8.84 1.61 -17.96
N VAL A 348 7.93 1.17 -17.11
CA VAL A 348 6.89 0.20 -17.42
C VAL A 348 5.56 0.73 -16.90
N GLY A 349 5.14 1.88 -17.43
CA GLY A 349 3.82 2.47 -17.19
C GLY A 349 2.78 2.01 -18.22
N ALA A 350 1.51 2.24 -17.91
CA ALA A 350 0.42 2.10 -18.87
C ALA A 350 -0.11 3.50 -19.20
N GLY A 351 -0.36 3.77 -20.47
CA GLY A 351 -0.88 5.04 -20.93
C GLY A 351 -1.84 4.89 -22.10
N GLY A 352 -2.74 5.85 -22.25
CA GLY A 352 -3.66 5.92 -23.39
C GLY A 352 -2.95 6.50 -24.60
N SER A 353 -3.23 5.95 -25.79
CA SER A 353 -2.83 6.57 -27.05
C SER A 353 -3.77 7.71 -27.41
N LEU A 354 -3.19 8.85 -27.76
CA LEU A 354 -3.90 10.01 -28.31
C LEU A 354 -3.90 10.02 -29.85
N LYS A 355 -3.19 9.07 -30.46
CA LYS A 355 -3.15 8.86 -31.92
C LYS A 355 -3.67 7.47 -32.28
N LYS A 356 -4.42 7.39 -33.39
CA LYS A 356 -5.00 6.14 -33.90
C LYS A 356 -3.99 5.15 -34.48
N ASP A 357 -2.72 5.53 -34.56
CA ASP A 357 -1.66 4.75 -35.20
C ASP A 357 -0.91 3.81 -34.24
N SER A 358 -1.18 3.90 -32.94
CA SER A 358 -0.50 3.10 -31.92
C SER A 358 -1.39 1.97 -31.43
N ALA A 359 -0.98 0.74 -31.69
CA ALA A 359 -1.73 -0.44 -31.29
C ALA A 359 -1.69 -0.62 -29.76
N VAL A 360 -2.81 -1.04 -29.18
CA VAL A 360 -2.86 -1.52 -27.79
C VAL A 360 -1.84 -2.65 -27.59
N GLY A 361 -1.12 -2.62 -26.47
CA GLY A 361 -0.03 -3.55 -26.14
C GLY A 361 1.32 -3.21 -26.79
N SER A 362 1.38 -2.20 -27.67
CA SER A 362 2.65 -1.64 -28.14
C SER A 362 3.34 -0.82 -27.04
N TYR A 363 4.65 -0.70 -27.12
CA TYR A 363 5.45 0.12 -26.23
C TYR A 363 5.89 1.39 -26.94
N GLN A 364 5.44 2.54 -26.43
CA GLN A 364 5.85 3.84 -26.94
C GLN A 364 7.04 4.35 -26.12
N VAL A 365 8.20 4.41 -26.75
CA VAL A 365 9.39 5.04 -26.17
C VAL A 365 9.20 6.54 -26.22
N THR A 366 9.34 7.23 -25.10
CA THR A 366 9.11 8.68 -25.02
C THR A 366 10.39 9.45 -24.69
N THR A 367 10.72 10.48 -25.47
CA THR A 367 11.93 11.30 -25.24
C THR A 367 11.62 12.60 -24.50
N THR A 368 10.37 13.05 -24.57
CA THR A 368 9.87 14.26 -23.90
C THR A 368 8.58 13.96 -23.15
N SER A 369 8.38 14.55 -21.98
CA SER A 369 7.09 14.54 -21.28
C SER A 369 6.70 15.93 -20.83
N GLN A 370 5.40 16.19 -20.80
CA GLN A 370 4.79 17.45 -20.43
C GLN A 370 3.84 17.24 -19.25
N LEU A 371 3.76 18.22 -18.36
CA LEU A 371 2.74 18.32 -17.32
C LEU A 371 2.24 19.76 -17.35
N ASP A 372 0.93 19.94 -17.26
CA ASP A 372 0.32 21.27 -17.32
C ASP A 372 0.90 22.22 -16.27
N GLY A 373 1.09 23.48 -16.65
CA GLY A 373 1.74 24.50 -15.83
C GLY A 373 3.24 24.26 -15.54
N LYS A 374 3.86 23.22 -16.09
CA LYS A 374 5.30 22.91 -15.91
C LYS A 374 6.07 22.98 -17.23
N LYS A 375 7.39 23.15 -17.13
CA LYS A 375 8.28 23.11 -18.30
C LYS A 375 8.40 21.66 -18.80
N PRO A 376 8.32 21.42 -20.11
CA PRO A 376 8.58 20.09 -20.66
C PRO A 376 9.93 19.54 -20.22
N VAL A 377 9.97 18.24 -19.91
CA VAL A 377 11.20 17.54 -19.55
C VAL A 377 11.64 16.68 -20.71
N LYS A 378 12.92 16.77 -21.08
CA LYS A 378 13.56 15.95 -22.11
C LYS A 378 14.65 15.07 -21.51
N ILE A 379 14.71 13.81 -21.96
CA ILE A 379 15.82 12.90 -21.68
C ILE A 379 16.86 13.04 -22.79
N ASP A 380 18.14 13.07 -22.43
CA ASP A 380 19.24 13.08 -23.39
C ASP A 380 19.23 11.77 -24.19
N GLU A 381 19.07 11.89 -25.52
CA GLU A 381 18.97 10.75 -26.43
C GLU A 381 20.19 9.82 -26.37
N ARG A 382 21.37 10.33 -25.97
CA ARG A 382 22.59 9.52 -25.77
C ARG A 382 22.51 8.60 -24.55
N ARG A 383 21.56 8.85 -23.65
CA ARG A 383 21.27 8.02 -22.48
C ARG A 383 20.15 7.02 -22.75
N ILE A 384 19.44 7.16 -23.87
CA ILE A 384 18.36 6.25 -24.24
C ILE A 384 19.00 5.00 -24.85
N MET A 385 18.56 3.84 -24.37
CA MET A 385 19.03 2.57 -24.91
C MET A 385 18.72 2.47 -26.41
N PRO A 386 19.66 1.94 -27.22
CA PRO A 386 19.41 1.79 -28.64
C PRO A 386 18.18 0.91 -28.91
N LEU A 387 17.18 1.46 -29.59
CA LEU A 387 15.90 0.78 -29.81
C LEU A 387 15.96 -0.39 -30.79
N ASN A 388 17.08 -0.57 -31.49
CA ASN A 388 17.33 -1.77 -32.29
C ASN A 388 17.45 -3.05 -31.44
N PHE A 389 17.62 -2.94 -30.12
CA PHE A 389 17.51 -4.07 -29.20
C PHE A 389 16.07 -4.45 -28.85
N CYS A 390 15.11 -3.54 -29.07
CA CYS A 390 13.70 -3.84 -28.99
C CYS A 390 13.14 -4.16 -30.39
N GLU A 391 12.21 -5.11 -30.49
CA GLU A 391 11.63 -5.40 -31.81
C GLU A 391 10.83 -4.18 -32.28
N ARG A 392 11.22 -3.64 -33.44
CA ARG A 392 10.56 -2.48 -34.07
C ARG A 392 9.08 -2.71 -34.39
N SER A 393 8.63 -3.97 -34.38
CA SER A 393 7.25 -4.39 -34.57
C SER A 393 6.33 -3.99 -33.41
N PHE A 394 6.86 -3.83 -32.19
CA PHE A 394 6.07 -3.42 -31.02
C PHE A 394 6.62 -2.18 -30.29
N CYS A 395 7.88 -1.81 -30.49
CA CYS A 395 8.45 -0.56 -29.95
C CYS A 395 8.45 0.55 -31.00
N SER A 396 7.75 1.65 -30.71
CA SER A 396 7.75 2.85 -31.55
C SER A 396 8.36 4.05 -30.82
N LEU A 397 9.05 4.91 -31.57
CA LEU A 397 9.52 6.21 -31.06
C LEU A 397 8.34 7.17 -31.02
N SER A 398 7.94 7.52 -29.81
CA SER A 398 7.06 8.63 -29.49
C SER A 398 7.91 9.82 -29.04
N ASN A 399 7.59 11.01 -29.53
CA ASN A 399 8.39 12.19 -29.20
C ASN A 399 7.93 12.81 -27.88
N THR A 400 6.63 12.76 -27.58
CA THR A 400 6.03 13.50 -26.49
C THR A 400 4.87 12.75 -25.84
N ASN A 401 5.02 12.48 -24.55
CA ASN A 401 3.95 12.07 -23.64
C ASN A 401 3.38 13.30 -22.90
N LEU A 402 2.11 13.24 -22.52
CA LEU A 402 1.46 14.16 -21.60
C LEU A 402 1.13 13.43 -20.29
N THR A 403 1.55 13.96 -19.16
CA THR A 403 1.12 13.46 -17.85
C THR A 403 0.00 14.35 -17.31
N VAL A 404 -1.09 13.74 -16.87
CA VAL A 404 -2.20 14.40 -16.18
C VAL A 404 -2.25 13.96 -14.71
N LEU A 405 -2.71 14.82 -13.81
CA LEU A 405 -2.83 14.46 -12.39
C LEU A 405 -4.01 13.52 -12.10
N SER A 406 -4.90 13.33 -13.08
CA SER A 406 -6.09 12.52 -12.95
C SER A 406 -6.70 12.24 -14.33
N PRO A 407 -7.16 11.00 -14.62
CA PRO A 407 -7.88 10.71 -15.86
C PRO A 407 -9.23 11.46 -15.96
N LEU A 408 -9.73 12.03 -14.86
CA LEU A 408 -10.96 12.82 -14.87
C LEU A 408 -10.82 14.10 -15.71
N VAL A 409 -9.61 14.63 -15.90
CA VAL A 409 -9.41 15.86 -16.70
C VAL A 409 -9.58 15.61 -18.21
N GLU A 410 -9.59 14.34 -18.64
CA GLU A 410 -9.72 13.96 -20.03
C GLU A 410 -11.16 14.14 -20.51
N THR A 411 -11.47 15.34 -21.00
CA THR A 411 -12.74 15.67 -21.67
C THR A 411 -12.60 15.53 -23.19
N ALA A 412 -13.73 15.52 -23.90
CA ALA A 412 -13.76 15.52 -25.36
C ALA A 412 -13.04 16.75 -25.93
N ASP A 413 -13.30 17.93 -25.36
CA ASP A 413 -12.67 19.19 -25.77
C ASP A 413 -11.15 19.15 -25.50
N TRP A 414 -10.76 18.66 -24.31
CA TRP A 414 -9.36 18.44 -23.98
C TRP A 414 -8.68 17.50 -24.99
N LEU A 415 -9.33 16.40 -25.34
CA LEU A 415 -8.80 15.41 -26.28
C LEU A 415 -8.56 16.04 -27.65
N ASP A 416 -9.50 16.84 -28.15
CA ASP A 416 -9.37 17.54 -29.42
C ASP A 416 -8.21 18.55 -29.42
N ASP A 417 -7.96 19.20 -28.29
CA ASP A 417 -6.85 20.15 -28.13
C ASP A 417 -5.46 19.49 -28.04
N VAL A 418 -5.37 18.30 -27.45
CA VAL A 418 -4.07 17.64 -27.18
C VAL A 418 -3.66 16.61 -28.23
N ARG A 419 -4.62 15.94 -28.90
CA ARG A 419 -4.33 14.83 -29.84
C ARG A 419 -3.43 15.21 -31.02
N GLN A 420 -3.36 16.50 -31.37
CA GLN A 420 -2.48 16.99 -32.43
C GLN A 420 -1.04 17.24 -31.96
N LYS A 421 -0.82 17.36 -30.64
CA LYS A 421 0.44 17.84 -30.04
C LYS A 421 1.24 16.72 -29.37
N VAL A 422 0.56 15.73 -28.83
CA VAL A 422 1.14 14.65 -28.02
C VAL A 422 0.67 13.28 -28.53
N GLN A 423 1.42 12.24 -28.21
CA GLN A 423 1.15 10.88 -28.71
C GLN A 423 0.47 9.97 -27.68
N SER A 424 0.79 10.16 -26.40
CA SER A 424 0.23 9.37 -25.31
C SER A 424 -0.01 10.20 -24.07
N VAL A 425 -0.89 9.70 -23.21
CA VAL A 425 -1.21 10.26 -21.90
C VAL A 425 -1.10 9.21 -20.80
N ASP A 426 -0.59 9.62 -19.64
CA ASP A 426 -0.56 8.81 -18.42
C ASP A 426 -0.58 9.70 -17.17
N VAL A 427 -0.29 9.15 -15.98
CA VAL A 427 -0.29 9.92 -14.72
C VAL A 427 1.05 9.92 -13.98
N GLU A 428 2.12 9.33 -14.54
CA GLU A 428 3.44 9.21 -13.87
C GLU A 428 4.66 9.64 -14.69
N THR A 429 4.62 9.55 -16.02
CA THR A 429 5.83 9.64 -16.88
C THR A 429 6.61 10.93 -16.66
N TYR A 430 5.95 12.09 -16.57
CA TYR A 430 6.60 13.37 -16.33
C TYR A 430 7.44 13.36 -15.05
N PHE A 431 6.89 12.82 -13.96
CA PHE A 431 7.54 12.80 -12.64
C PHE A 431 8.80 11.93 -12.63
N ILE A 432 8.73 10.77 -13.30
CA ILE A 432 9.88 9.87 -13.46
C ILE A 432 10.94 10.52 -14.35
N MET A 433 10.54 11.09 -15.49
CA MET A 433 11.44 11.75 -16.42
C MET A 433 12.10 12.99 -15.82
N GLU A 434 11.40 13.76 -14.98
CA GLU A 434 11.96 14.91 -14.25
C GLU A 434 13.15 14.48 -13.38
N ALA A 435 12.98 13.42 -12.59
CA ALA A 435 14.05 12.86 -11.75
C ALA A 435 15.21 12.32 -12.59
N LEU A 436 14.91 11.57 -13.66
CA LEU A 436 15.93 11.04 -14.57
C LEU A 436 16.71 12.17 -15.25
N SER A 437 16.03 13.16 -15.81
CA SER A 437 16.67 14.29 -16.50
C SER A 437 17.56 15.10 -15.56
N ALA A 438 17.17 15.26 -14.30
CA ALA A 438 18.02 15.88 -13.28
C ALA A 438 19.28 15.05 -13.00
N ALA A 439 19.15 13.75 -12.78
CA ALA A 439 20.27 12.86 -12.46
C ALA A 439 21.24 12.68 -13.64
N LEU A 440 20.73 12.51 -14.86
CA LEU A 440 21.52 12.22 -16.07
C LEU A 440 22.40 13.39 -16.53
N LYS A 441 22.11 14.61 -16.05
CA LYS A 441 22.96 15.79 -16.27
C LYS A 441 24.29 15.72 -15.52
N ALA A 442 24.37 14.93 -14.44
CA ALA A 442 25.63 14.71 -13.75
C ALA A 442 26.55 13.83 -14.61
N GLU A 443 27.80 14.26 -14.83
CA GLU A 443 28.78 13.49 -15.61
C GLU A 443 29.06 12.10 -15.03
N SER A 444 28.94 11.96 -13.70
CA SER A 444 29.09 10.70 -12.98
C SER A 444 27.96 9.70 -13.25
N CYS A 445 26.77 10.17 -13.64
CA CYS A 445 25.64 9.30 -13.93
C CYS A 445 25.85 8.61 -15.28
N LYS A 446 25.91 7.28 -15.28
CA LYS A 446 26.06 6.46 -16.50
C LYS A 446 24.83 5.65 -16.87
N THR A 447 23.74 5.84 -16.14
CA THR A 447 22.48 5.12 -16.33
C THR A 447 21.99 5.22 -17.77
N GLN A 448 21.69 4.06 -18.35
CA GLN A 448 20.99 3.94 -19.63
C GLN A 448 19.50 3.73 -19.37
N VAL A 449 18.64 4.34 -20.19
CA VAL A 449 17.20 4.43 -19.93
C VAL A 449 16.39 3.88 -21.09
N ILE A 450 15.33 3.12 -20.80
CA ILE A 450 14.20 2.91 -21.70
C ILE A 450 13.00 3.71 -21.15
N PRO A 451 12.83 4.96 -21.59
CA PRO A 451 11.70 5.77 -21.16
C PRO A 451 10.48 5.45 -22.03
N GLY A 452 9.31 5.23 -21.43
CA GLY A 452 8.13 4.90 -22.22
C GLY A 452 6.99 4.30 -21.41
N VAL A 453 5.91 4.03 -22.14
CA VAL A 453 4.67 3.44 -21.62
C VAL A 453 4.16 2.38 -22.58
N PHE A 454 3.49 1.36 -22.03
CA PHE A 454 2.65 0.46 -22.80
C PHE A 454 1.31 1.13 -23.10
N ILE A 455 0.84 0.98 -24.33
CA ILE A 455 -0.46 1.52 -24.73
C ILE A 455 -1.57 0.59 -24.21
N SER A 456 -2.34 1.09 -23.25
CA SER A 456 -3.48 0.36 -22.67
C SER A 456 -4.75 0.48 -23.49
N ASP A 457 -4.95 1.62 -24.15
CA ASP A 457 -6.20 1.97 -24.82
C ASP A 457 -6.01 3.13 -25.81
N GLU A 458 -7.04 3.36 -26.64
CA GLU A 458 -7.21 4.60 -27.39
C GLU A 458 -8.11 5.56 -26.60
N VAL A 459 -7.60 6.75 -26.28
CA VAL A 459 -8.34 7.74 -25.50
C VAL A 459 -9.55 8.25 -26.29
N GLY A 460 -10.73 8.22 -25.67
CA GLY A 460 -11.99 8.57 -26.33
C GLY A 460 -12.52 7.51 -27.29
N GLY A 461 -11.88 6.33 -27.39
CA GLY A 461 -12.37 5.18 -28.14
C GLY A 461 -13.42 4.36 -27.38
N ASP A 462 -14.08 3.43 -28.10
CA ASP A 462 -15.22 2.63 -27.60
C ASP A 462 -14.83 1.47 -26.66
N HIS A 463 -13.59 1.41 -26.16
CA HIS A 463 -13.13 0.30 -25.33
C HIS A 463 -13.74 0.35 -23.92
N PRO A 464 -14.43 -0.71 -23.46
CA PRO A 464 -14.99 -0.76 -22.12
C PRO A 464 -13.88 -0.70 -21.05
N LEU A 465 -14.15 0.01 -19.94
CA LEU A 465 -13.23 0.15 -18.79
C LEU A 465 -12.62 -1.17 -18.32
N THR A 466 -13.35 -2.28 -18.46
CA THR A 466 -12.92 -3.64 -18.10
C THR A 466 -11.80 -4.18 -18.99
N GLU A 467 -11.75 -3.78 -20.26
CA GLU A 467 -10.65 -4.13 -21.19
C GLU A 467 -9.45 -3.21 -21.00
N LYS A 468 -9.67 -1.94 -20.63
CA LYS A 468 -8.62 -0.95 -20.34
C LYS A 468 -7.73 -1.31 -19.14
N ILE A 469 -8.28 -2.12 -18.22
CA ILE A 469 -7.60 -2.55 -16.99
C ILE A 469 -7.10 -4.00 -17.05
N ASP A 470 -7.37 -4.74 -18.14
CA ASP A 470 -6.92 -6.13 -18.26
C ASP A 470 -5.40 -6.17 -18.47
N PRO A 471 -4.63 -6.73 -17.51
CA PRO A 471 -3.20 -6.83 -17.65
C PRO A 471 -2.77 -7.66 -18.88
N ALA A 472 -3.61 -8.58 -19.36
CA ALA A 472 -3.30 -9.41 -20.53
C ALA A 472 -3.18 -8.60 -21.83
N ASN A 473 -3.91 -7.47 -21.94
CA ASN A 473 -3.94 -6.66 -23.16
C ASN A 473 -2.79 -5.64 -23.21
N ALA A 474 -2.66 -4.79 -22.18
CA ALA A 474 -1.64 -3.75 -22.18
C ALA A 474 -0.21 -4.30 -22.03
N TRP A 475 -0.03 -5.41 -21.29
CA TRP A 475 1.29 -5.94 -20.96
C TRP A 475 1.68 -7.20 -21.74
N GLY A 476 0.93 -7.59 -22.79
CA GLY A 476 1.21 -8.82 -23.55
C GLY A 476 2.64 -8.91 -24.13
N LYS A 477 3.31 -7.76 -24.34
CA LYS A 477 4.70 -7.67 -24.81
C LYS A 477 5.72 -7.34 -23.71
N LEU A 478 5.28 -7.23 -22.45
CA LEU A 478 6.15 -6.96 -21.31
C LEU A 478 7.25 -8.01 -21.12
N PRO A 479 6.98 -9.33 -21.17
CA PRO A 479 8.02 -10.36 -21.08
C PRO A 479 9.19 -10.11 -22.04
N MET A 480 8.86 -9.77 -23.28
CA MET A 480 9.86 -9.51 -24.31
C MET A 480 10.70 -8.26 -24.00
N LEU A 481 10.07 -7.14 -23.62
CA LEU A 481 10.79 -5.91 -23.25
C LEU A 481 11.76 -6.15 -22.07
N LEU A 482 11.28 -6.83 -21.03
CA LEU A 482 12.07 -7.12 -19.84
C LEU A 482 13.21 -8.12 -20.14
N ASN A 483 12.95 -9.18 -20.90
CA ASN A 483 13.99 -10.13 -21.29
C ASN A 483 15.08 -9.48 -22.17
N GLN A 484 14.69 -8.62 -23.11
CA GLN A 484 15.63 -7.82 -23.92
C GLN A 484 16.46 -6.88 -23.03
N SER A 485 15.83 -6.24 -22.05
CA SER A 485 16.52 -5.38 -21.08
C SER A 485 17.52 -6.18 -20.24
N LEU A 486 17.11 -7.31 -19.67
CA LEU A 486 17.98 -8.21 -18.91
C LEU A 486 19.17 -8.71 -19.75
N THR A 487 18.95 -8.97 -21.04
CA THR A 487 20.00 -9.38 -21.98
C THR A 487 20.99 -8.26 -22.26
N TYR A 488 20.49 -7.04 -22.52
CA TYR A 488 21.32 -5.87 -22.75
C TYR A 488 22.23 -5.56 -21.56
N PHE A 489 21.68 -5.64 -20.34
CA PHE A 489 22.43 -5.45 -19.10
C PHE A 489 23.20 -6.68 -18.63
N LYS A 490 23.29 -7.72 -19.47
CA LYS A 490 24.04 -8.95 -19.21
C LYS A 490 23.74 -9.55 -17.84
N VAL A 491 22.46 -9.59 -17.49
CA VAL A 491 22.01 -10.21 -16.24
C VAL A 491 22.12 -11.72 -16.42
N GLU A 492 23.31 -12.24 -16.10
CA GLU A 492 23.65 -13.65 -16.03
C GLU A 492 24.09 -13.90 -14.59
N ASP A 493 23.36 -14.74 -13.86
CA ASP A 493 23.71 -15.04 -12.48
C ASP A 493 24.74 -16.16 -12.44
N ASN A 494 26.00 -15.78 -12.24
CA ASN A 494 27.14 -16.71 -12.24
C ASN A 494 27.35 -17.37 -10.86
N ARG A 495 26.36 -17.38 -9.98
CA ARG A 495 26.46 -18.10 -8.70
C ARG A 495 26.63 -19.60 -8.94
N PRO A 496 27.44 -20.30 -8.12
CA PRO A 496 27.46 -21.76 -8.11
C PRO A 496 26.03 -22.25 -7.90
N LYS A 497 25.52 -23.07 -8.83
CA LYS A 497 24.25 -23.75 -8.64
C LYS A 497 24.40 -24.61 -7.38
N VAL A 498 23.67 -24.29 -6.32
CA VAL A 498 23.61 -25.15 -5.15
C VAL A 498 22.96 -26.44 -5.64
N GLU A 499 23.72 -27.54 -5.65
CA GLU A 499 23.15 -28.88 -5.83
C GLU A 499 22.09 -29.06 -4.74
N GLU A 500 20.85 -29.29 -5.15
CA GLU A 500 19.80 -29.64 -4.21
C GLU A 500 20.24 -30.89 -3.45
N VAL A 501 20.32 -30.80 -2.13
CA VAL A 501 20.27 -31.99 -1.29
C VAL A 501 18.94 -32.65 -1.64
N PRO A 502 18.91 -33.93 -2.07
CA PRO A 502 17.67 -34.60 -2.41
C PRO A 502 16.71 -34.46 -1.22
N GLU A 503 15.47 -34.07 -1.49
CA GLU A 503 14.40 -34.23 -0.50
C GLU A 503 14.39 -35.70 -0.10
N SER A 504 14.96 -36.02 1.06
CA SER A 504 14.85 -37.36 1.63
C SER A 504 13.39 -37.53 2.03
N ASP A 505 12.76 -38.57 1.48
CA ASP A 505 11.42 -39.10 1.78
C ASP A 505 11.22 -39.45 3.27
N ALA A 506 11.33 -38.47 4.15
CA ALA A 506 11.25 -38.64 5.59
C ALA A 506 10.30 -37.63 6.20
N LEU A 507 9.02 -37.69 5.80
CA LEU A 507 7.87 -37.26 6.62
C LEU A 507 6.53 -37.71 6.00
N GLU A 508 6.44 -38.95 5.53
CA GLU A 508 5.17 -39.64 5.26
C GLU A 508 5.18 -41.02 5.94
N LYS A 509 5.05 -41.05 7.28
CA LYS A 509 4.63 -42.23 8.07
C LYS A 509 4.49 -41.89 9.56
N GLN A 510 3.39 -41.21 9.89
CA GLN A 510 2.68 -41.16 11.18
C GLN A 510 1.69 -40.02 10.99
N VAL A 511 0.40 -40.24 10.72
CA VAL A 511 -0.55 -40.96 11.54
C VAL A 511 -1.72 -41.32 10.63
N ASP A 512 -1.97 -42.61 10.41
CA ASP A 512 -3.28 -43.09 10.01
C ASP A 512 -3.66 -44.22 10.97
N SER A 513 -4.66 -43.96 11.81
CA SER A 513 -5.55 -44.95 12.44
C SER A 513 -6.36 -44.28 13.55
N SER A 514 -7.54 -43.78 13.22
CA SER A 514 -8.79 -44.34 13.77
C SER A 514 -10.04 -43.56 13.34
N HIS A 515 -10.92 -44.31 12.66
CA HIS A 515 -12.40 -44.19 12.60
C HIS A 515 -13.07 -43.26 11.55
N GLN A 516 -13.30 -43.81 10.35
CA GLN A 516 -14.63 -44.25 9.82
C GLN A 516 -15.88 -43.85 10.67
N THR A 517 -17.06 -43.39 10.20
CA THR A 517 -17.82 -43.31 8.92
C THR A 517 -19.04 -42.38 9.23
N VAL A 518 -19.68 -41.57 8.36
CA VAL A 518 -20.87 -41.85 7.51
C VAL A 518 -21.43 -40.51 6.94
N VAL A 519 -21.45 -40.38 5.61
CA VAL A 519 -22.50 -39.95 4.64
C VAL A 519 -23.56 -38.84 4.96
N ASN A 520 -23.59 -37.84 4.03
CA ASN A 520 -24.71 -37.18 3.31
C ASN A 520 -25.09 -35.67 3.47
N SER A 521 -25.35 -35.09 2.29
CA SER A 521 -26.19 -33.93 1.88
C SER A 521 -25.70 -32.47 2.04
N ALA A 522 -25.65 -31.77 0.89
CA ALA A 522 -25.57 -30.30 0.71
C ALA A 522 -26.88 -29.58 1.14
N PRO A 523 -26.97 -28.22 1.33
CA PRO A 523 -26.72 -27.19 0.31
C PRO A 523 -26.14 -25.82 0.79
N GLN A 524 -26.01 -24.90 -0.17
CA GLN A 524 -25.57 -23.48 -0.17
C GLN A 524 -25.90 -22.57 1.05
N ASN A 525 -24.97 -21.68 1.44
CA ASN A 525 -25.03 -20.19 1.47
C ASN A 525 -24.15 -19.50 2.54
N ASN A 526 -23.46 -18.43 2.10
CA ASN A 526 -23.09 -17.16 2.76
C ASN A 526 -22.42 -17.03 4.15
N SER A 527 -21.50 -16.04 4.16
CA SER A 527 -21.09 -15.12 5.25
C SER A 527 -19.84 -15.45 6.08
N SER A 528 -18.74 -14.73 5.79
CA SER A 528 -17.58 -14.60 6.68
C SER A 528 -17.58 -13.20 7.32
N TRP A 529 -17.97 -13.15 8.59
CA TRP A 529 -17.83 -11.96 9.45
C TRP A 529 -16.55 -12.12 10.29
N SER A 530 -15.66 -11.13 10.26
CA SER A 530 -14.38 -11.14 10.99
C SER A 530 -14.54 -10.60 12.41
N TRP A 531 -14.00 -11.33 13.38
CA TRP A 531 -14.11 -11.19 14.84
C TRP A 531 -13.26 -10.08 15.49
N GLY A 532 -12.84 -9.06 14.73
CA GLY A 532 -11.89 -8.03 15.18
C GLY A 532 -12.49 -6.96 16.11
N THR A 533 -13.80 -6.72 16.07
CA THR A 533 -14.41 -5.51 16.63
C THR A 533 -14.73 -5.61 18.13
N VAL A 534 -14.86 -6.82 18.68
CA VAL A 534 -15.28 -7.03 20.09
C VAL A 534 -14.12 -6.82 21.08
N PHE A 535 -12.87 -6.98 20.63
CA PHE A 535 -11.69 -6.93 21.51
C PHE A 535 -11.16 -5.51 21.80
N ALA A 536 -11.38 -4.55 20.90
CA ALA A 536 -10.97 -3.15 21.12
C ALA A 536 -11.81 -2.48 22.23
N VAL A 537 -13.10 -2.80 22.31
CA VAL A 537 -14.04 -2.21 23.29
C VAL A 537 -13.73 -2.69 24.72
N ALA A 538 -13.30 -3.93 24.90
CA ALA A 538 -12.93 -4.46 26.22
C ALA A 538 -11.63 -3.88 26.78
N ALA A 539 -10.64 -3.59 25.93
CA ALA A 539 -9.38 -2.97 26.33
C ALA A 539 -9.58 -1.50 26.73
N VAL A 540 -10.37 -0.73 25.96
CA VAL A 540 -10.70 0.67 26.25
C VAL A 540 -11.53 0.81 27.54
N ALA A 541 -12.51 -0.09 27.76
CA ALA A 541 -13.30 -0.09 28.99
C ALA A 541 -12.46 -0.43 30.24
N THR A 542 -11.39 -1.22 30.10
CA THR A 542 -10.49 -1.58 31.21
C THR A 542 -9.52 -0.44 31.56
N VAL A 543 -9.04 0.31 30.55
CA VAL A 543 -8.21 1.50 30.76
C VAL A 543 -9.02 2.64 31.40
N ALA A 544 -10.31 2.80 31.03
CA ALA A 544 -11.20 3.78 31.66
C ALA A 544 -11.51 3.47 33.13
N LEU A 545 -11.66 2.18 33.49
CA LEU A 545 -11.85 1.74 34.88
C LEU A 545 -10.60 1.95 35.75
N LEU A 546 -9.40 1.76 35.18
CA LEU A 546 -8.13 2.00 35.88
C LEU A 546 -7.81 3.50 36.02
N GLY A 547 -8.13 4.33 35.02
CA GLY A 547 -8.00 5.79 35.08
C GLY A 547 -8.98 6.46 36.05
N GLY A 548 -10.21 5.96 36.13
CA GLY A 548 -11.26 6.50 37.02
C GLY A 548 -10.98 6.31 38.51
N ILE A 549 -10.31 5.21 38.90
CA ILE A 549 -9.97 4.93 40.31
C ILE A 549 -8.78 5.78 40.77
N ALA A 550 -7.84 6.12 39.88
CA ALA A 550 -6.69 6.97 40.19
C ALA A 550 -7.07 8.46 40.37
N ILE A 551 -8.08 8.95 39.63
CA ILE A 551 -8.51 10.35 39.71
C ILE A 551 -9.42 10.60 40.94
N GLY A 552 -10.09 9.57 41.47
CA GLY A 552 -10.96 9.68 42.65
C GLY A 552 -10.27 9.89 44.00
N LYS A 553 -8.94 9.70 44.10
CA LYS A 553 -8.20 9.87 45.38
C LYS A 553 -7.40 11.16 45.51
N ASN A 554 -7.21 11.93 44.43
CA ASN A 554 -6.53 13.25 44.47
C ASN A 554 -7.48 14.46 44.57
N LEU A 555 -8.78 14.23 44.81
CA LEU A 555 -9.78 15.29 45.11
C LEU A 555 -10.37 15.18 46.52
N ARG A 556 -9.78 14.37 47.41
CA ARG A 556 -10.01 14.40 48.86
C ARG A 556 -8.69 14.22 49.61
N LYS A 557 -7.81 15.21 49.49
CA LYS A 557 -6.85 15.64 50.51
C LYS A 557 -6.36 17.04 50.19
#